data_AF-A0A523TX40-F1
#
_entry.id   AF-A0A523TX40-F1
#
_cell.length_a   1.000
_cell.length_b   1.000
_cell.length_c   1.000
_cell.angle_alpha   90.00
_cell.angle_beta   90.00
_cell.angle_gamma   90.00
#
_symmetry.space_group_name_H-M   'P 1'
#
loop_
_entity.id
_entity.type
_entity.pdbx_description
1 polymer ?
#
loop_
_entity_poly.entity_id
_entity_poly.type
_entity_poly.pdbx_seq_one_letter_code
_entity_poly.pdbx_strand_id
1 'polypeptide(L)'
;MAPRKSEKLEVEMGVLKDQLDSVQESIEKNSEATSATREDVARLRGEINGTLPRIDRNLEALSRQVIEHQETVRGYYEKTAVHGEEIRIIFKAMNGKADKSANDEAHSRLWFVIRISLIAIFSSLAVLLIAKSVGSL
;
A
#
# COMPACT_ATOMS: atom_id res chain seq x y z
N MET A 1 -22.96 -94.68 13.45
CA MET A 1 -24.35 -94.25 13.70
C MET A 1 -24.49 -92.83 13.16
N ALA A 2 -25.41 -92.60 12.21
CA ALA A 2 -25.69 -91.25 11.75
C ALA A 2 -26.48 -90.49 12.84
N PRO A 3 -26.21 -89.20 13.09
CA PRO A 3 -26.91 -88.43 14.11
C PRO A 3 -28.41 -88.38 13.81
N ARG A 4 -29.24 -88.44 14.86
CA ARG A 4 -30.69 -88.33 14.71
C ARG A 4 -31.02 -86.90 14.28
N LYS A 5 -32.02 -86.72 13.39
CA LYS A 5 -32.41 -85.40 12.85
C LYS A 5 -32.62 -84.32 13.95
N SER A 6 -33.00 -84.72 15.16
CA SER A 6 -33.19 -83.84 16.31
C SER A 6 -31.89 -83.19 16.81
N GLU A 7 -30.79 -83.95 16.92
CA GLU A 7 -29.49 -83.41 17.34
C GLU A 7 -28.96 -82.37 16.35
N LYS A 8 -29.18 -82.60 15.06
CA LYS A 8 -28.74 -81.66 14.02
C LYS A 8 -29.51 -80.33 14.09
N LEU A 9 -30.82 -80.41 14.34
CA LEU A 9 -31.66 -79.22 14.52
C LEU A 9 -31.29 -78.43 15.79
N GLU A 10 -30.98 -79.10 16.89
CA GLU A 10 -30.53 -78.44 18.13
C GLU A 10 -29.20 -77.70 17.93
N VAL A 11 -28.25 -78.31 17.22
CA VAL A 11 -26.97 -77.66 16.88
C VAL A 11 -27.19 -76.46 15.95
N GLU A 12 -28.02 -76.60 14.91
CA GLU A 12 -28.35 -75.49 14.01
C GLU A 12 -29.08 -74.35 14.74
N MET A 13 -29.97 -74.65 15.70
CA MET A 13 -30.62 -73.65 16.55
C MET A 13 -29.62 -72.93 17.47
N GLY A 14 -28.65 -73.66 18.03
CA GLY A 14 -27.58 -73.08 18.84
C GLY A 14 -26.74 -72.09 18.04
N VAL A 15 -26.30 -72.48 16.84
CA VAL A 15 -25.54 -71.61 15.94
C VAL A 15 -26.34 -70.36 15.53
N LEU A 16 -27.62 -70.51 15.20
CA LEU A 16 -28.49 -69.38 14.87
C LEU A 16 -28.68 -68.42 16.04
N LYS A 17 -28.75 -68.94 17.27
CA LYS A 17 -28.84 -68.13 18.48
C LYS A 17 -27.56 -67.34 18.72
N ASP A 18 -26.39 -67.98 18.62
CA ASP A 18 -25.10 -67.30 18.78
C ASP A 18 -24.91 -66.20 17.71
N GLN A 19 -25.35 -66.47 16.47
CA GLN A 19 -25.35 -65.47 15.40
C GLN A 19 -26.29 -64.31 15.70
N LEU A 20 -27.49 -64.57 16.23
CA LEU A 20 -28.44 -63.53 16.62
C LEU A 20 -27.86 -62.64 17.73
N ASP A 21 -27.28 -63.24 18.77
CA ASP A 21 -26.67 -62.53 19.89
C ASP A 21 -25.49 -61.66 19.40
N SER A 22 -24.66 -62.18 18.49
CA SER A 22 -23.56 -61.43 17.87
C SER A 22 -24.03 -60.26 17.00
N VAL A 23 -25.11 -60.44 16.23
CA VAL A 23 -25.73 -59.37 15.44
C VAL A 23 -26.32 -58.30 16.36
N GLN A 24 -26.97 -58.69 17.45
CA GLN A 24 -27.56 -57.76 18.41
C GLN A 24 -26.49 -56.90 19.09
N GLU A 25 -25.38 -57.50 19.52
CA GLU A 25 -24.23 -56.76 20.06
C GLU A 25 -23.64 -55.78 19.03
N SER A 26 -23.54 -56.20 17.77
CA SER A 26 -23.03 -55.35 16.69
C SER A 26 -23.96 -54.17 16.39
N ILE A 27 -25.27 -54.36 16.46
CA ILE A 27 -26.26 -53.29 16.31
C ILE A 27 -26.13 -52.28 17.45
N GLU A 28 -25.96 -52.75 18.68
CA GLU A 28 -25.83 -51.89 19.85
C GLU A 28 -24.57 -51.01 19.76
N LYS A 29 -23.41 -51.61 19.42
CA LYS A 29 -22.16 -50.87 19.15
C LYS A 29 -22.31 -49.85 18.02
N ASN A 30 -22.98 -50.21 16.93
CA ASN A 30 -23.21 -49.28 15.82
C ASN A 30 -24.15 -48.14 16.22
N SER A 31 -25.15 -48.42 17.07
CA SER A 31 -26.05 -47.41 17.60
C SER A 31 -25.30 -46.40 18.47
N GLU A 32 -24.43 -46.87 19.36
CA GLU A 32 -23.56 -46.02 20.19
C GLU A 32 -22.63 -45.16 19.33
N ALA A 33 -21.95 -45.76 18.35
CA ALA A 33 -21.06 -45.05 17.43
C ALA A 33 -21.82 -43.99 16.60
N THR A 34 -23.05 -44.30 16.17
CA THR A 34 -23.90 -43.35 15.46
C THR A 34 -24.31 -42.19 16.36
N SER A 35 -24.62 -42.46 17.63
CA SER A 35 -24.94 -41.42 18.62
C SER A 35 -23.76 -40.48 18.84
N ALA A 36 -22.56 -41.03 19.06
CA ALA A 36 -21.33 -40.25 19.21
C ALA A 36 -21.04 -39.39 17.97
N THR A 37 -21.19 -39.96 16.77
CA THR A 37 -21.01 -39.23 15.51
C THR A 37 -22.00 -38.07 15.38
N ARG A 38 -23.27 -38.26 15.78
CA ARG A 38 -24.28 -37.19 15.76
C ARG A 38 -23.93 -36.06 16.71
N GLU A 39 -23.40 -36.38 17.89
CA GLU A 39 -22.94 -35.40 18.87
C GLU A 39 -21.76 -34.58 18.32
N ASP A 40 -20.76 -35.25 17.71
CA ASP A 40 -19.63 -34.59 17.08
C ASP A 40 -20.06 -33.66 15.93
N VAL A 41 -20.99 -34.10 15.09
CA VAL A 41 -21.55 -33.26 14.01
C VAL A 41 -22.29 -32.06 14.58
N ALA A 42 -23.04 -32.21 15.67
CA ALA A 42 -23.72 -31.10 16.33
C ALA A 42 -22.72 -30.09 16.90
N ARG A 43 -21.64 -30.56 17.53
CA ARG A 43 -20.54 -29.71 18.03
C ARG A 43 -19.88 -28.93 16.90
N LEU A 44 -19.47 -29.61 15.83
CA LEU A 44 -18.85 -28.99 14.65
C LEU A 44 -19.76 -27.94 14.02
N ARG A 45 -21.06 -28.22 13.93
CA ARG A 45 -22.04 -27.25 13.42
C ARG A 45 -22.10 -26.01 14.31
N GLY A 46 -22.04 -26.17 15.64
CA GLY A 46 -21.95 -25.06 16.58
C GLY A 46 -20.68 -24.22 16.40
N GLU A 47 -19.53 -24.87 16.27
CA GLU A 47 -18.24 -24.21 16.03
C GLU A 47 -18.22 -23.43 14.70
N ILE A 48 -18.73 -24.03 13.63
CA ILE A 48 -18.86 -23.39 12.31
C ILE A 48 -19.76 -22.15 12.39
N ASN A 49 -20.94 -22.29 13.03
CA ASN A 49 -21.87 -21.19 13.22
C ASN A 49 -21.28 -20.06 14.08
N GLY A 50 -20.36 -20.35 14.99
CA GLY A 50 -19.64 -19.33 15.76
C GLY A 50 -18.50 -18.68 14.98
N THR A 51 -17.85 -19.43 14.10
CA THR A 51 -16.64 -18.99 13.39
C THR A 51 -16.97 -18.16 12.15
N LEU A 52 -17.96 -18.57 11.35
CA LEU A 52 -18.36 -17.85 10.13
C LEU A 52 -18.67 -16.37 10.39
N PRO A 53 -19.50 -15.98 11.39
CA PRO A 53 -19.76 -14.57 11.68
C PRO A 53 -18.54 -13.79 12.17
N ARG A 54 -17.50 -14.47 12.69
CA ARG A 54 -16.25 -13.81 13.08
C ARG A 54 -15.40 -13.54 11.85
N ILE A 55 -15.35 -14.49 10.91
CA ILE A 55 -14.67 -14.31 9.63
C ILE A 55 -15.30 -13.15 8.85
N ASP A 56 -16.63 -13.11 8.74
CA ASP A 56 -17.33 -12.03 8.02
C ASP A 56 -17.03 -10.65 8.62
N ARG A 57 -17.12 -10.51 9.95
CA ARG A 57 -16.78 -9.26 10.63
C ARG A 57 -15.33 -8.83 10.41
N ASN A 58 -14.40 -9.79 10.41
CA ASN A 58 -13.00 -9.51 10.17
C ASN A 58 -12.76 -9.07 8.71
N LEU A 59 -13.44 -9.70 7.74
CA LEU A 59 -13.39 -9.31 6.33
C LEU A 59 -13.95 -7.90 6.12
N GLU A 60 -15.07 -7.55 6.75
CA GLU A 60 -15.63 -6.20 6.71
C GLU A 60 -14.69 -5.15 7.32
N ALA A 61 -14.02 -5.48 8.42
CA ALA A 61 -13.03 -4.60 9.05
C ALA A 61 -11.81 -4.39 8.14
N LEU A 62 -11.29 -5.47 7.54
CA LEU A 62 -10.18 -5.42 6.61
C LEU A 62 -10.53 -4.60 5.37
N SER A 63 -11.73 -4.79 4.81
CA SER A 63 -12.22 -4.03 3.66
C SER A 63 -12.27 -2.53 3.95
N ARG A 64 -12.79 -2.13 5.12
CA ARG A 64 -12.79 -0.72 5.54
C ARG A 64 -11.38 -0.15 5.66
N GLN A 65 -10.46 -0.88 6.28
CA GLN A 65 -9.06 -0.45 6.40
C GLN A 65 -8.40 -0.25 5.03
N VAL A 66 -8.66 -1.16 4.08
CA VAL A 66 -8.11 -1.03 2.72
C VAL A 66 -8.65 0.22 2.03
N ILE A 67 -9.94 0.53 2.15
CA ILE A 67 -10.54 1.73 1.57
C ILE A 67 -9.92 3.00 2.18
N GLU A 68 -9.84 3.07 3.51
CA GLU A 68 -9.25 4.21 4.22
C GLU A 68 -7.77 4.42 3.83
N HIS A 69 -7.03 3.32 3.70
CA HIS A 69 -5.63 3.37 3.28
C HIS A 69 -5.49 3.87 1.84
N GLN A 70 -6.35 3.43 0.93
CA GLN A 70 -6.37 3.92 -0.45
C GLN A 70 -6.67 5.42 -0.53
N GLU A 71 -7.61 5.91 0.27
CA GLU A 71 -7.91 7.35 0.35
C GLU A 71 -6.73 8.15 0.90
N THR A 72 -6.07 7.64 1.94
CA THR A 72 -4.88 8.24 2.52
C THR A 72 -3.73 8.31 1.51
N VAL A 73 -3.47 7.22 0.80
CA VAL A 73 -2.45 7.16 -0.26
C VAL A 73 -2.77 8.12 -1.39
N ARG A 74 -4.04 8.20 -1.82
CA ARG A 74 -4.47 9.20 -2.81
C ARG A 74 -4.19 10.62 -2.34
N GLY A 75 -4.52 10.95 -1.08
CA GLY A 75 -4.23 12.25 -0.49
C GLY A 75 -2.73 12.60 -0.48
N TYR A 76 -1.86 11.62 -0.24
CA TYR A 76 -0.41 11.83 -0.37
C TYR A 76 0.01 12.14 -1.81
N TYR A 77 -0.52 11.43 -2.81
CA TYR A 77 -0.22 11.71 -4.22
C TYR A 77 -0.71 13.09 -4.67
N GLU A 78 -1.89 13.52 -4.21
CA GLU A 78 -2.37 14.87 -4.49
C GLU A 78 -1.46 15.93 -3.86
N LYS A 79 -1.05 15.72 -2.60
CA LYS A 79 -0.15 16.64 -1.90
C LYS A 79 1.24 16.71 -2.56
N THR A 80 1.79 15.59 -3.02
CA THR A 80 3.08 15.59 -3.74
C THR A 80 2.98 16.27 -5.10
N ALA A 81 1.85 16.14 -5.80
CA ALA A 81 1.59 16.88 -7.04
C ALA A 81 1.54 18.40 -6.80
N VAL A 82 0.83 18.84 -5.75
CA VAL A 82 0.77 20.27 -5.36
C VAL A 82 2.16 20.79 -5.00
N HIS A 83 2.89 20.10 -4.13
CA HIS A 83 4.24 20.52 -3.76
C HIS A 83 5.20 20.52 -4.96
N GLY A 84 5.05 19.58 -5.90
CA GLY A 84 5.85 19.58 -7.13
C GLY A 84 5.64 20.85 -7.96
N GLU A 85 4.40 21.31 -8.05
CA GLU A 85 4.07 22.55 -8.74
C GLU A 85 4.57 23.80 -7.99
N GLU A 86 4.44 23.83 -6.66
CA GLU A 86 4.99 24.92 -5.83
C GLU A 86 6.51 25.04 -5.97
N ILE A 87 7.23 23.91 -5.91
CA ILE A 87 8.68 23.86 -6.13
C ILE A 87 9.04 24.42 -7.51
N ARG A 88 8.29 24.03 -8.55
CA ARG A 88 8.49 24.52 -9.92
C ARG A 88 8.30 26.04 -10.01
N ILE A 89 7.27 26.59 -9.37
CA ILE A 89 7.01 28.03 -9.33
C ILE A 89 8.15 28.76 -8.62
N ILE A 90 8.58 28.27 -7.45
CA ILE A 90 9.69 28.85 -6.69
C ILE A 90 10.96 28.85 -7.53
N PHE A 91 11.28 27.73 -8.18
CA PHE A 91 12.48 27.62 -9.02
C PHE A 91 12.45 28.59 -10.20
N LYS A 92 11.29 28.73 -10.87
CA LYS A 92 11.11 29.70 -11.96
C LYS A 92 11.29 31.14 -11.47
N ALA A 93 10.74 31.47 -10.29
CA ALA A 93 10.88 32.79 -9.69
C ALA A 93 12.33 33.08 -9.27
N MET A 94 13.05 32.09 -8.74
CA MET A 94 14.47 32.21 -8.39
C MET A 94 15.33 32.45 -9.63
N ASN A 95 15.14 31.66 -10.70
CA ASN A 95 15.89 31.85 -11.94
C ASN A 95 15.63 33.23 -12.57
N GLY A 96 14.37 33.67 -12.64
CA GLY A 96 14.06 35.00 -13.17
C GLY A 96 14.68 36.14 -12.36
N LYS A 97 14.78 36.00 -11.02
CA LYS A 97 15.48 36.98 -10.17
C LYS A 97 16.99 36.96 -10.39
N ALA A 98 17.58 35.77 -10.52
CA ALA A 98 19.01 35.60 -10.77
C ALA A 98 19.40 36.20 -12.14
N ASP A 99 18.63 35.91 -13.19
CA ASP A 99 18.84 36.46 -14.53
C ASP A 99 18.73 37.99 -14.54
N LYS A 100 17.72 38.54 -13.86
CA LYS A 100 17.56 39.99 -13.74
C LYS A 100 18.72 40.63 -12.99
N SER A 101 19.15 40.03 -11.87
CA SER A 101 20.30 40.53 -11.09
C SER A 101 21.59 40.51 -11.91
N ALA A 102 21.84 39.44 -12.66
CA ALA A 102 23.01 39.32 -13.53
C ALA A 102 22.98 40.38 -14.65
N ASN A 103 21.79 40.60 -15.25
CA ASN A 103 21.61 41.62 -16.27
C ASN A 103 21.82 43.04 -15.71
N ASP A 104 21.25 43.35 -14.54
CA ASP A 104 21.41 44.65 -13.89
C ASP A 104 22.87 44.92 -13.51
N GLU A 105 23.61 43.90 -13.04
CA GLU A 105 25.05 44.01 -12.77
C GLU A 105 25.87 44.26 -14.04
N ALA A 106 25.58 43.54 -15.12
CA ALA A 106 26.23 43.72 -16.41
C ALA A 106 25.98 45.14 -16.97
N HIS A 107 24.74 45.62 -16.91
CA HIS A 107 24.39 46.98 -17.32
C HIS A 107 25.08 48.04 -16.46
N SER A 108 25.17 47.84 -15.15
CA SER A 108 25.87 48.75 -14.23
C SER A 108 27.36 48.86 -14.57
N ARG A 109 28.03 47.72 -14.81
CA ARG A 109 29.44 47.68 -15.23
C ARG A 109 29.66 48.40 -16.56
N LEU A 110 28.79 48.17 -17.55
CA LEU A 110 28.86 48.83 -18.84
C LEU A 110 28.74 50.35 -18.70
N TRP A 111 27.77 50.82 -17.91
CA TRP A 111 27.57 52.25 -17.65
C TRP A 111 28.78 52.88 -16.95
N PHE A 112 29.41 52.16 -16.02
CA PHE A 112 30.62 52.62 -15.35
C PHE A 112 31.78 52.80 -16.32
N VAL A 113 32.01 51.83 -17.22
CA VAL A 113 33.05 51.93 -18.26
C VAL A 113 32.78 53.11 -19.19
N ILE A 114 31.54 53.28 -19.66
CA ILE A 114 31.15 54.41 -20.51
C ILE A 114 31.46 55.75 -19.83
N ARG A 115 31.13 55.90 -18.54
CA ARG A 115 31.44 57.12 -17.78
C ARG A 115 32.94 57.41 -17.70
N ILE A 116 33.75 56.40 -17.38
CA ILE A 116 35.21 56.58 -17.31
C ILE A 116 35.76 56.98 -18.68
N SER A 117 35.33 56.32 -19.75
CA SER A 117 35.76 56.64 -21.12
C SER A 117 35.37 58.07 -21.51
N LEU A 118 34.15 58.51 -21.19
CA LEU A 118 33.72 59.89 -21.45
C LEU A 118 34.58 60.91 -20.69
N ILE A 119 34.85 60.68 -19.40
CA ILE A 119 35.71 61.56 -18.60
C ILE A 119 37.12 61.64 -19.19
N ALA A 120 37.69 60.52 -19.63
CA ALA A 120 39.00 60.49 -20.28
C ALA A 120 39.03 61.29 -21.60
N ILE A 121 37.97 61.15 -22.43
CA ILE A 121 37.83 61.91 -23.68
C ILE A 121 37.73 63.41 -23.38
N PHE A 122 36.86 63.83 -22.45
CA PHE A 122 36.71 65.24 -22.09
C PHE A 122 38.00 65.82 -21.50
N SER A 123 38.72 65.05 -20.68
CA SER A 123 40.01 65.47 -20.12
C SER A 123 41.05 65.66 -21.23
N SER A 124 41.11 64.75 -22.20
CA SER A 124 42.02 64.85 -23.35
C SER A 124 41.67 66.05 -24.24
N LEU A 125 40.37 66.29 -24.46
CA LEU A 125 39.89 67.45 -25.20
C LEU A 125 40.23 68.77 -24.49
N ALA A 126 40.08 68.81 -23.15
CA ALA A 126 40.45 69.96 -22.34
C ALA A 126 41.97 70.23 -22.41
N VAL A 127 42.79 69.19 -22.32
CA VAL A 127 44.26 69.31 -22.49
C VAL A 127 44.61 69.84 -23.88
N LEU A 128 43.98 69.34 -24.93
CA LEU A 128 44.18 69.83 -26.30
C LEU A 128 43.76 71.29 -26.47
N LEU A 129 42.62 71.69 -25.89
CA LEU A 129 42.15 73.08 -25.92
C LEU A 129 43.10 74.01 -25.17
N ILE A 130 43.59 73.59 -23.99
CA ILE A 130 44.60 74.34 -23.22
C ILE A 130 45.90 74.44 -24.01
N ALA A 131 46.42 73.34 -24.54
CA ALA A 131 47.64 73.32 -25.35
C ALA A 131 47.54 74.25 -26.58
N LYS A 132 46.38 74.27 -27.26
CA LYS A 132 46.10 75.18 -28.37
C LYS A 132 46.04 76.64 -27.92
N SER A 133 45.50 76.92 -26.74
CA SER A 133 45.45 78.29 -26.20
C SER A 133 46.82 78.82 -25.75
N VAL A 134 47.71 77.95 -25.27
CA VAL A 134 49.06 78.31 -24.79
C VAL A 134 50.09 78.37 -25.94
N GLY A 135 49.97 77.51 -26.95
CA GLY A 135 50.84 77.53 -28.14
C GLY A 135 50.48 78.60 -29.19
N SER A 136 49.50 79.46 -28.89
CA SER A 136 49.07 80.59 -29.71
C SER A 136 49.62 81.95 -29.22
N LEU A 137 50.56 81.93 -28.28
CA LEU A 137 51.39 83.08 -27.84
C LEU A 137 52.78 82.97 -28.47
#